data_AF-A0A3C1KGP8-F1
#
_entry.id   AF-A0A3C1KGP8-F1
#
_cell.length_a   1.000
_cell.length_b   1.000
_cell.length_c   1.000
_cell.angle_alpha   90.00
_cell.angle_beta   90.00
_cell.angle_gamma   90.00
#
_symmetry.space_group_name_H-M   'P 1'
#
loop_
_entity.id
_entity.type
_entity.pdbx_description
1 polymer ?
#
loop_
_entity_poly.entity_id
_entity_poly.type
_entity_poly.pdbx_seq_one_letter_code
_entity_poly.pdbx_strand_id
1 'polypeptide(L)'
;PLGLVGGSTGLIGDPRPTAERTLNTKETVGEWVAKLRAQVEQFLSFEGANAARLVNNLDWTAPLSAIDFLRDIGKHYRVGTMLKKDAVSARLNSEAGISY
;
A
#
# COMPACT_ATOMS: atom_id res chain seq x y z
N PRO A 1 1.10 -19.43 -4.36
CA PRO A 1 0.31 -18.27 -3.83
C PRO A 1 1.15 -16.98 -3.88
N LEU A 2 0.52 -15.80 -3.92
CA LEU A 2 1.25 -14.51 -3.91
C LEU A 2 1.13 -13.83 -2.56
N GLY A 3 2.25 -13.62 -1.89
CA GLY A 3 2.35 -12.77 -0.70
C GLY A 3 2.72 -11.36 -1.14
N LEU A 4 1.78 -10.42 -1.06
CA LEU A 4 2.04 -9.03 -1.41
C LEU A 4 2.60 -8.28 -0.20
N VAL A 5 3.78 -7.70 -0.36
CA VAL A 5 4.36 -6.76 0.60
C VAL A 5 4.10 -5.33 0.13
N GLY A 6 3.58 -4.51 1.04
CA GLY A 6 3.16 -3.13 0.77
C GLY A 6 4.30 -2.12 0.86
N GLY A 7 5.36 -2.23 0.05
CA GLY A 7 6.43 -1.25 0.04
C GLY A 7 5.95 0.15 -0.36
N SER A 8 5.13 0.25 -1.41
CA SER A 8 4.51 1.50 -1.85
C SER A 8 3.42 1.98 -0.91
N THR A 9 2.50 1.09 -0.52
CA THR A 9 1.38 1.45 0.37
C THR A 9 1.85 1.77 1.78
N GLY A 10 3.00 1.24 2.21
CA GLY A 10 3.67 1.63 3.45
C GLY A 10 4.26 3.04 3.42
N LEU A 11 4.69 3.51 2.24
CA LEU A 11 5.17 4.88 2.02
C LEU A 11 4.05 5.92 1.89
N ILE A 12 2.84 5.50 1.55
CA ILE A 12 1.65 6.39 1.51
C ILE A 12 0.94 6.34 2.87
N GLY A 13 0.73 5.13 3.38
CA GLY A 13 0.01 4.85 4.62
C GLY A 13 -1.50 4.76 4.41
N ASP A 14 -2.07 3.57 4.66
CA ASP A 14 -3.53 3.44 4.68
C ASP A 14 -4.16 4.35 5.75
N PRO A 15 -5.24 5.08 5.42
CA PRO A 15 -5.89 5.99 6.35
C PRO A 15 -6.46 5.20 7.52
N ARG A 16 -5.93 5.43 8.72
CA ARG A 16 -6.53 4.94 9.96
C ARG A 16 -7.64 5.91 10.41
N PRO A 17 -8.70 5.42 11.07
CA PRO A 17 -9.80 6.28 11.54
C PRO A 17 -9.37 7.32 12.57
N THR A 18 -8.29 7.08 13.31
CA THR A 18 -7.95 7.81 14.53
C THR A 18 -6.74 8.74 14.41
N ALA A 19 -5.85 8.55 13.44
CA ALA A 19 -4.64 9.38 13.28
C ALA A 19 -4.00 9.26 11.90
N GLU A 20 -3.28 10.30 11.49
CA GLU A 20 -2.32 10.24 10.39
C GLU A 20 -1.15 9.30 10.73
N ARG A 21 -0.68 8.57 9.72
CA ARG A 21 0.51 7.72 9.86
C ARG A 21 1.75 8.58 9.66
N THR A 22 2.74 8.38 10.52
CA THR A 22 4.10 8.86 10.28
C THR A 22 4.68 8.13 9.07
N LEU A 23 5.15 8.89 8.09
CA LEU A 23 5.81 8.34 6.90
C LEU A 23 7.18 7.78 7.29
N ASN A 24 7.44 6.52 6.94
CA ASN A 24 8.74 5.88 7.17
C ASN A 24 9.64 6.06 5.96
N THR A 25 10.95 6.00 6.16
CA THR A 25 11.90 6.09 5.03
C THR A 25 11.88 4.81 4.21
N LYS A 26 12.37 4.88 2.97
CA LYS A 26 12.46 3.72 2.06
C LYS A 26 13.32 2.61 2.65
N GLU A 27 14.38 2.98 3.36
CA GLU A 27 15.31 2.09 4.03
C GLU A 27 14.58 1.30 5.13
N THR A 28 13.86 1.99 6.00
CA THR A 28 13.05 1.36 7.05
C THR A 28 12.01 0.39 6.48
N VAL A 29 11.31 0.80 5.42
CA VAL A 29 10.33 -0.06 4.74
C VAL A 29 11.00 -1.30 4.14
N GLY A 30 12.18 -1.14 3.52
CA GLY A 30 12.96 -2.25 2.98
C GLY A 30 13.39 -3.27 4.05
N GLU A 31 13.85 -2.80 5.20
CA GLU A 31 14.19 -3.68 6.33
C GLU A 31 12.97 -4.45 6.84
N TRP A 32 11.80 -3.80 6.94
CA TRP A 32 10.57 -4.46 7.38
C TRP A 32 10.09 -5.52 6.39
N VAL A 33 10.22 -5.26 5.09
CA VAL A 33 9.92 -6.23 4.04
C VAL A 33 10.78 -7.48 4.19
N ALA A 34 12.09 -7.32 4.41
CA ALA A 34 13.00 -8.44 4.60
C ALA A 34 12.66 -9.27 5.86
N LYS A 35 12.33 -8.60 6.97
CA LYS A 35 11.90 -9.27 8.22
C LYS A 35 10.59 -10.04 8.04
N LEU A 36 9.59 -9.43 7.39
CA LEU A 36 8.31 -10.07 7.10
C LEU A 36 8.50 -11.29 6.20
N ARG A 37 9.37 -11.20 5.20
CA ARG A 37 9.72 -12.33 4.34
C ARG A 37 10.25 -13.51 5.14
N ALA A 38 11.23 -13.29 6.01
CA ALA A 38 11.80 -14.35 6.84
C ALA A 38 10.75 -15.02 7.76
N GLN A 39 9.78 -14.26 8.26
CA GLN A 39 8.67 -14.80 9.05
C GLN A 39 7.72 -15.66 8.20
N VAL A 40 7.36 -15.18 7.00
CA VAL A 40 6.41 -15.88 6.10
C VAL A 40 7.02 -17.16 5.52
N GLU A 41 8.33 -17.20 5.32
CA GLU A 41 9.07 -18.40 4.87
C GLU A 41 8.93 -19.60 5.80
N GLN A 42 8.53 -19.40 7.05
CA GLN A 42 8.26 -20.49 7.99
C GLN A 42 6.89 -21.15 7.78
N PHE A 43 5.96 -20.48 7.10
CA PHE A 43 4.56 -20.92 6.99
C PHE A 43 4.15 -21.32 5.57
N LEU A 44 4.95 -20.98 4.56
CA LEU A 44 4.65 -21.25 3.16
C LEU A 44 5.82 -21.98 2.49
N SER A 45 5.51 -22.97 1.64
CA SER A 45 6.52 -23.58 0.77
C SER A 45 6.83 -22.66 -0.41
N PHE A 46 8.12 -22.47 -0.70
CA PHE A 46 8.61 -21.70 -1.86
C PHE A 46 9.12 -22.62 -2.98
N GLU A 47 8.81 -23.92 -2.89
CA GLU A 47 9.21 -24.95 -3.85
C GLU A 47 7.99 -25.65 -4.46
N GLY A 48 8.19 -26.27 -5.63
CA GLY A 48 7.16 -27.03 -6.34
C GLY A 48 6.22 -26.20 -7.20
N ALA A 49 5.23 -26.86 -7.81
CA ALA A 49 4.33 -26.25 -8.79
C ALA A 49 3.42 -25.16 -8.20
N ASN A 50 3.18 -25.20 -6.89
CA ASN A 50 2.32 -24.26 -6.16
C ASN A 50 3.11 -23.39 -5.17
N ALA A 51 4.41 -23.18 -5.43
CA ALA A 51 5.28 -22.35 -4.61
C ALA A 51 4.68 -20.97 -4.29
N ALA A 52 4.91 -20.52 -3.06
CA ALA A 52 4.68 -19.15 -2.66
C ALA A 52 5.68 -18.22 -3.35
N ARG A 53 5.20 -17.03 -3.69
CA ARG A 53 6.02 -15.95 -4.26
C ARG A 53 5.71 -14.69 -3.49
N LEU A 54 6.73 -14.13 -2.86
CA LEU A 54 6.65 -12.80 -2.29
C LEU A 54 6.88 -11.77 -3.40
N VAL A 55 6.01 -10.79 -3.47
CA VAL A 55 6.06 -9.68 -4.44
C VAL A 55 5.91 -8.37 -3.70
N ASN A 56 6.59 -7.33 -4.15
CA ASN A 56 6.54 -6.01 -3.53
C ASN A 56 5.86 -5.02 -4.48
N ASN A 57 4.81 -4.34 -4.04
CA ASN A 57 4.13 -3.37 -4.91
C ASN A 57 5.00 -2.17 -5.30
N LEU A 58 6.08 -1.91 -4.58
CA LEU A 58 7.04 -0.89 -4.95
C LEU A 58 7.69 -1.16 -6.32
N ASP A 59 7.82 -2.43 -6.71
CA ASP A 59 8.49 -2.85 -7.96
C ASP A 59 7.80 -2.26 -9.20
N TRP A 60 6.48 -2.06 -9.16
CA TRP A 60 5.71 -1.48 -10.25
C TRP A 60 5.20 -0.07 -9.97
N THR A 61 5.15 0.39 -8.72
CA THR A 61 4.74 1.78 -8.44
C THR A 61 5.89 2.78 -8.43
N ALA A 62 7.10 2.38 -8.05
CA ALA A 62 8.26 3.27 -8.09
C ALA A 62 8.59 3.83 -9.49
N PRO A 63 8.49 3.06 -10.60
CA PRO A 63 8.73 3.60 -11.93
C PRO A 63 7.56 4.40 -12.50
N LEU A 64 6.37 4.38 -11.88
CA LEU A 64 5.22 5.16 -12.35
C LEU A 64 5.45 6.65 -12.05
N SER A 65 5.41 7.47 -13.10
CA SER A 65 5.38 8.91 -12.90
C SER A 65 4.03 9.33 -12.31
N ALA A 66 4.01 10.46 -11.61
CA ALA A 66 2.76 11.03 -11.09
C ALA A 66 1.74 11.27 -12.22
N ILE A 67 2.20 11.67 -13.41
CA ILE A 67 1.34 11.90 -14.57
C ILE A 67 0.75 10.58 -15.08
N ASP A 68 1.56 9.54 -15.22
CA ASP A 68 1.08 8.23 -15.69
C ASP A 68 0.10 7.61 -14.69
N PHE A 69 0.37 7.74 -13.39
CA PHE A 69 -0.57 7.30 -12.36
C PHE A 69 -1.93 8.01 -12.48
N LEU A 70 -1.94 9.35 -12.57
CA LEU A 70 -3.16 10.13 -12.68
C LEU A 70 -3.91 9.86 -13.99
N ARG A 71 -3.20 9.75 -15.11
CA ARG A 71 -3.79 9.57 -16.44
C ARG A 71 -4.29 8.14 -16.67
N ASP A 72 -3.49 7.15 -16.30
CA ASP A 72 -3.73 5.76 -16.71
C ASP A 72 -4.54 5.00 -15.66
N ILE A 73 -4.40 5.34 -14.37
CA ILE A 73 -5.17 4.74 -13.27
C ILE A 73 -6.25 5.70 -12.77
N GLY A 74 -5.88 6.95 -12.47
CA GLY A 74 -6.77 7.94 -11.84
C GLY A 74 -8.07 8.20 -12.61
N LYS A 75 -8.03 8.18 -13.96
CA LYS A 75 -9.22 8.36 -14.82
C LYS A 75 -10.36 7.36 -14.54
N HIS A 76 -10.05 6.20 -13.97
CA HIS A 76 -11.04 5.16 -13.67
C HIS A 76 -11.76 5.37 -12.34
N TYR A 77 -11.29 6.32 -11.50
CA TYR A 77 -11.84 6.58 -10.19
C TYR A 77 -12.49 7.96 -10.12
N ARG A 78 -13.80 7.98 -9.85
CA ARG A 78 -14.53 9.24 -9.63
C ARG A 78 -14.32 9.74 -8.20
N VAL A 79 -13.81 10.96 -8.06
CA VAL A 79 -13.56 11.61 -6.76
C VAL A 79 -14.79 11.57 -5.85
N GLY A 80 -15.96 11.93 -6.37
CA GLY A 80 -17.21 11.92 -5.59
C GLY A 80 -17.60 10.53 -5.05
N THR A 81 -17.20 9.44 -5.73
CA THR A 81 -17.41 8.08 -5.25
C THR A 81 -16.39 7.71 -4.17
N MET A 82 -15.14 8.15 -4.31
CA MET A 82 -14.09 7.88 -3.31
C MET A 82 -14.41 8.54 -1.96
N LEU A 83 -14.89 9.77 -1.97
CA LEU A 83 -15.26 10.51 -0.75
C LEU A 83 -16.42 9.88 0.01
N LYS A 84 -17.33 9.20 -0.69
CA LYS A 84 -18.51 8.54 -0.09
C LYS A 84 -18.19 7.22 0.60
N LYS A 85 -16.99 6.65 0.43
CA LYS A 85 -16.61 5.44 1.15
C LYS A 85 -16.55 5.75 2.64
N ASP A 86 -17.18 4.92 3.47
CA ASP A 86 -17.33 5.15 4.91
C ASP A 86 -16.01 5.48 5.62
N ALA A 87 -14.92 4.78 5.28
CA ALA A 87 -13.59 5.02 5.84
C ALA A 87 -13.03 6.42 5.54
N VAL A 88 -13.37 6.99 4.37
CA VAL A 88 -12.94 8.33 3.94
C VAL A 88 -13.91 9.38 4.46
N SER A 89 -15.22 9.13 4.37
CA SER A 89 -16.28 10.03 4.83
C SER A 89 -16.19 10.30 6.33
N ALA A 90 -15.99 9.25 7.15
CA ALA A 90 -15.83 9.40 8.60
C ALA A 90 -14.63 10.29 8.97
N ARG A 91 -13.56 10.25 8.15
CA ARG A 91 -12.35 11.03 8.36
C ARG A 91 -12.44 12.45 7.81
N LEU A 92 -13.13 12.65 6.68
CA LEU A 92 -13.40 13.97 6.12
C LEU A 92 -14.25 14.82 7.09
N ASN A 93 -15.14 14.17 7.84
CA ASN A 93 -16.02 14.82 8.81
C ASN A 93 -15.39 14.99 10.21
N SER A 94 -14.15 14.54 10.43
CA SER A 94 -13.43 14.73 11.69
C SER A 94 -12.56 15.98 11.66
N GLU A 95 -12.25 16.57 12.82
CA GLU A 95 -11.36 17.75 12.91
C GLU A 95 -9.94 17.49 12.37
N ALA A 96 -9.54 16.22 12.24
CA ALA A 96 -8.23 15.83 11.72
C ALA A 96 -8.12 15.88 10.19
N GLY A 97 -9.24 15.84 9.46
CA GLY A 97 -9.26 15.88 8.00
C GLY A 97 -8.50 14.73 7.29
N ILE A 98 -8.28 14.90 5.99
CA ILE A 98 -7.50 13.97 5.16
C ILE A 98 -6.50 14.76 4.31
N SER A 99 -5.23 14.35 4.31
CA SER A 99 -4.20 14.84 3.40
C SER A 99 -4.41 14.32 1.97
N TYR A 100 -3.86 15.04 0.99
CA TYR A 100 -3.90 14.68 -0.43
C TYR A 100 -2.95 13.52 -0.75
#